data_AF-A0A1W6K432-F1
#
_entry.id   AF-A0A1W6K432-F1
#
_cell.length_a   1.000
_cell.length_b   1.000
_cell.length_c   1.000
_cell.angle_alpha   90.00
_cell.angle_beta   90.00
_cell.angle_gamma   90.00
#
_symmetry.space_group_name_H-M   'P 1'
#
loop_
_entity.id
_entity.type
_entity.pdbx_description
1 polymer ?
#
loop_
_entity_poly.entity_id
_entity_poly.type
_entity_poly.pdbx_seq_one_letter_code
_entity_poly.pdbx_strand_id
1 'polypeptide(L)'
;MSLNEKIEKILGIEKEKISPFFADLSDVKKENAVPRGRVINVFVTIQAEGELIIRHEGGEDITLATIGDKKYPIILHEKLASSVRRKMLELLRRDYADHKEEINKIRGKNDDWDCSLRPFSSTNKEERMGGLCGECPNCMEFGFAVKEGSFNLKSRIEGDLHIATEPEQKSVVVRTFNVVDEVTKTTFVQGERTGGLFRLSLVREGTIFVGKVVMKDVSPAEFLLSLYSLASTSRIGAVTSDFGKISVHIPAIIFSSFEVSSGYDLHRRAEIEGLNNLDEINKRINSYLDRFKKNHVLVTSEDIAEEVLDELTVNGTISHDVVKEAWINGVNFRKAIELFVREKK
;
A
#
# COMPACT_ATOMS: atom_id res chain seq x y z
N MET A 1 -0.84 -2.30 -26.04
CA MET A 1 -1.74 -3.22 -25.32
C MET A 1 -2.75 -2.36 -24.57
N SER A 2 -4.04 -2.55 -24.83
CA SER A 2 -5.11 -1.85 -24.13
C SER A 2 -5.10 -2.22 -22.64
N LEU A 3 -5.69 -1.37 -21.79
CA LEU A 3 -5.82 -1.63 -20.35
C LEU A 3 -6.46 -3.00 -20.05
N ASN A 4 -7.44 -3.39 -20.86
CA ASN A 4 -8.16 -4.65 -20.73
C ASN A 4 -7.24 -5.84 -20.98
N GLU A 5 -6.49 -5.80 -22.08
CA GLU A 5 -5.51 -6.86 -22.42
C GLU A 5 -4.45 -6.99 -21.32
N LYS A 6 -4.03 -5.88 -20.67
CA LYS A 6 -3.10 -5.94 -19.54
C LYS A 6 -3.70 -6.69 -18.36
N ILE A 7 -4.93 -6.37 -17.99
CA ILE A 7 -5.62 -7.01 -16.86
C ILE A 7 -5.80 -8.51 -17.12
N GLU A 8 -6.25 -8.88 -18.32
CA GLU A 8 -6.46 -10.28 -18.67
C GLU A 8 -5.16 -11.08 -18.64
N LYS A 9 -4.05 -10.47 -19.08
CA LYS A 9 -2.73 -11.11 -19.05
C LYS A 9 -2.22 -11.27 -17.62
N ILE A 10 -2.31 -10.22 -16.79
CA ILE A 10 -1.86 -10.23 -15.38
C ILE A 10 -2.68 -11.23 -14.54
N LEU A 11 -3.99 -11.27 -14.74
CA LEU A 11 -4.90 -12.05 -13.90
C LEU A 11 -5.25 -13.42 -14.47
N GLY A 12 -4.89 -13.70 -15.73
CA GLY A 12 -5.26 -14.94 -16.43
C GLY A 12 -6.76 -15.17 -16.51
N ILE A 13 -7.58 -14.12 -16.48
CA ILE A 13 -9.05 -14.21 -16.48
C ILE A 13 -9.68 -13.19 -17.42
N GLU A 14 -10.71 -13.61 -18.13
CA GLU A 14 -11.55 -12.78 -18.99
C GLU A 14 -12.10 -11.56 -18.23
N LYS A 15 -11.95 -10.38 -18.83
CA LYS A 15 -12.35 -9.12 -18.23
C LYS A 15 -13.84 -9.10 -17.87
N GLU A 16 -14.71 -9.76 -18.63
CA GLU A 16 -16.16 -9.76 -18.43
C GLU A 16 -16.53 -10.30 -17.04
N LYS A 17 -15.74 -11.23 -16.50
CA LYS A 17 -15.97 -11.83 -15.18
C LYS A 17 -15.69 -10.86 -14.04
N ILE A 18 -14.77 -9.93 -14.23
CA ILE A 18 -14.31 -8.99 -13.19
C ILE A 18 -14.86 -7.56 -13.38
N SER A 19 -15.34 -7.22 -14.58
CA SER A 19 -15.92 -5.90 -14.91
C SER A 19 -16.98 -5.40 -13.93
N PRO A 20 -17.90 -6.23 -13.40
CA PRO A 20 -18.91 -5.77 -12.44
C PRO A 20 -18.32 -5.21 -11.13
N PHE A 21 -17.07 -5.56 -10.81
CA PHE A 21 -16.37 -5.16 -9.60
C PHE A 21 -15.48 -3.93 -9.79
N PHE A 22 -15.48 -3.32 -10.98
CA PHE A 22 -14.83 -2.04 -11.21
C PHE A 22 -15.84 -0.89 -11.31
N ALA A 23 -15.42 0.29 -10.87
CA ALA A 23 -16.15 1.52 -11.12
C ALA A 23 -15.90 2.02 -12.55
N ASP A 24 -16.95 2.49 -13.21
CA ASP A 24 -16.84 3.19 -14.47
C ASP A 24 -16.62 4.69 -14.22
N LEU A 25 -15.35 5.10 -14.26
CA LEU A 25 -14.90 6.47 -14.05
C LEU A 25 -14.43 7.16 -15.35
N SER A 26 -14.81 6.58 -16.50
CA SER A 26 -14.47 7.14 -17.83
C SER A 26 -15.11 8.51 -18.08
N ASP A 27 -16.28 8.75 -17.46
CA ASP A 27 -17.03 10.01 -17.53
C ASP A 27 -17.42 10.52 -16.14
N VAL A 28 -17.77 11.81 -16.08
CA VAL A 28 -18.29 12.45 -14.87
C VAL A 28 -19.75 12.01 -14.63
N LYS A 29 -19.94 11.02 -13.75
CA LYS A 29 -21.26 10.51 -13.33
C LYS A 29 -21.43 10.71 -11.84
N LYS A 30 -22.46 11.45 -11.42
CA LYS A 30 -22.72 11.78 -10.01
C LYS A 30 -22.88 10.53 -9.15
N GLU A 31 -23.41 9.45 -9.73
CA GLU A 31 -23.63 8.15 -9.11
C GLU A 31 -22.33 7.53 -8.60
N ASN A 32 -21.18 7.92 -9.16
CA ASN A 32 -19.87 7.43 -8.74
C ASN A 32 -19.47 7.96 -7.36
N ALA A 33 -20.04 9.09 -6.90
CA ALA A 33 -19.80 9.60 -5.55
C ALA A 33 -20.43 8.72 -4.44
N VAL A 34 -21.32 7.79 -4.81
CA VAL A 34 -21.98 6.88 -3.88
C VAL A 34 -21.33 5.50 -3.97
N PRO A 35 -20.84 4.93 -2.85
CA PRO A 35 -20.25 3.59 -2.83
C PRO A 35 -21.23 2.54 -3.39
N ARG A 36 -20.73 1.62 -4.22
CA ARG A 36 -21.56 0.59 -4.89
C ARG A 36 -21.27 -0.82 -4.40
N GLY A 37 -20.45 -0.97 -3.37
CA GLY A 37 -20.11 -2.26 -2.80
C GLY A 37 -19.29 -3.11 -3.77
N ARG A 38 -18.46 -2.47 -4.61
CA ARG A 38 -17.51 -3.19 -5.46
C ARG A 38 -16.20 -3.35 -4.69
N VAL A 39 -15.83 -4.59 -4.38
CA VAL A 39 -14.72 -4.87 -3.46
C VAL A 39 -13.73 -5.85 -4.08
N ILE A 40 -12.47 -5.43 -4.14
CA ILE A 40 -11.34 -6.25 -4.58
C ILE A 40 -10.47 -6.54 -3.37
N ASN A 41 -10.39 -7.80 -2.97
CA ASN A 41 -9.59 -8.27 -1.85
C ASN A 41 -8.26 -8.78 -2.38
N VAL A 42 -7.17 -8.06 -2.11
CA VAL A 42 -5.81 -8.41 -2.50
C VAL A 42 -5.10 -9.00 -1.29
N PHE A 43 -4.85 -10.31 -1.32
CA PHE A 43 -4.12 -10.99 -0.25
C PHE A 43 -2.63 -10.83 -0.51
N VAL A 44 -1.89 -10.52 0.55
CA VAL A 44 -0.47 -10.18 0.45
C VAL A 44 0.37 -10.99 1.43
N THR A 45 1.54 -11.39 0.96
CA THR A 45 2.66 -11.82 1.79
C THR A 45 3.78 -10.80 1.68
N ILE A 46 4.35 -10.40 2.80
CA ILE A 46 5.44 -9.43 2.87
C ILE A 46 6.61 -10.12 3.52
N GLN A 47 7.72 -10.23 2.81
CA GLN A 47 8.94 -10.82 3.36
C GLN A 47 9.93 -9.72 3.73
N ALA A 48 10.51 -9.85 4.92
CA ALA A 48 11.62 -9.01 5.36
C ALA A 48 12.89 -9.38 4.58
N GLU A 49 13.34 -8.48 3.71
CA GLU A 49 14.59 -8.62 2.92
C GLU A 49 15.82 -8.08 3.66
N GLY A 50 15.61 -7.64 4.89
CA GLY A 50 16.61 -7.15 5.84
C GLY A 50 15.94 -6.95 7.19
N GLU A 51 16.70 -6.53 8.21
CA GLU A 51 16.14 -6.26 9.53
C GLU A 51 15.12 -5.08 9.45
N LEU A 52 13.95 -5.24 10.10
CA LEU A 52 12.88 -4.22 10.07
C LEU A 52 12.68 -3.55 11.43
N ILE A 53 12.45 -2.24 11.40
CA ILE A 53 11.98 -1.43 12.53
C ILE A 53 10.51 -1.06 12.30
N ILE A 54 9.60 -1.63 13.08
CA ILE A 54 8.16 -1.43 12.91
C ILE A 54 7.57 -0.77 14.16
N ARG A 55 7.84 0.52 14.36
CA ARG A 55 7.39 1.29 15.54
C ARG A 55 6.01 1.89 15.40
N HIS A 56 5.12 1.77 16.38
CA HIS A 56 3.95 2.65 16.44
C HIS A 56 4.41 4.09 16.72
N GLU A 57 3.77 5.10 16.12
CA GLU A 57 4.05 6.51 16.47
C GLU A 57 3.92 6.69 18.00
N GLY A 58 5.01 7.07 18.66
CA GLY A 58 5.10 7.26 20.11
C GLY A 58 5.34 6.01 20.98
N GLY A 59 5.55 4.82 20.41
CA GLY A 59 5.68 3.54 21.14
C GLY A 59 7.04 2.82 21.04
N GLU A 60 7.09 1.57 21.56
CA GLU A 60 8.26 0.68 21.57
C GLU A 60 8.84 0.38 20.16
N ASP A 61 10.06 -0.18 20.12
CA ASP A 61 10.84 -0.42 18.88
C ASP A 61 10.15 -1.33 17.84
N ILE A 62 9.26 -2.22 18.28
CA ILE A 62 8.46 -3.10 17.42
C ILE A 62 7.00 -3.10 17.91
N THR A 63 6.08 -3.10 16.96
CA THR A 63 4.65 -3.29 17.22
C THR A 63 4.36 -4.79 17.27
N LEU A 64 3.84 -5.26 18.40
CA LEU A 64 3.49 -6.65 18.64
C LEU A 64 1.97 -6.80 18.85
N ALA A 65 1.39 -7.88 18.33
CA ALA A 65 0.05 -8.33 18.68
C ALA A 65 0.12 -9.61 19.51
N THR A 66 -0.67 -9.68 20.57
CA THR A 66 -0.85 -10.92 21.34
C THR A 66 -1.97 -11.75 20.72
N ILE A 67 -1.66 -12.97 20.31
CA ILE A 67 -2.62 -13.93 19.75
C ILE A 67 -2.48 -15.22 20.55
N GLY A 68 -3.52 -15.55 21.33
CA GLY A 68 -3.45 -16.62 22.31
C GLY A 68 -2.44 -16.31 23.41
N ASP A 69 -1.46 -17.19 23.60
CA ASP A 69 -0.37 -17.09 24.57
C ASP A 69 0.95 -16.55 23.96
N LYS A 70 0.95 -16.22 22.67
CA LYS A 70 2.14 -15.78 21.93
C LYS A 70 2.01 -14.34 21.46
N LYS A 71 3.16 -13.69 21.25
CA LYS A 71 3.27 -12.37 20.64
C LYS A 71 3.84 -12.51 19.23
N TYR A 72 3.34 -11.71 18.31
CA TYR A 72 3.75 -11.69 16.91
C TYR A 72 4.07 -10.27 16.47
N PRO A 73 5.18 -10.04 15.76
CA PRO A 73 5.39 -8.79 15.04
C PRO A 73 4.23 -8.50 14.08
N ILE A 74 3.79 -7.25 14.05
CA ILE A 74 2.74 -6.80 13.14
C ILE A 74 3.17 -5.55 12.37
N ILE A 75 2.78 -5.49 11.10
CA ILE A 75 2.77 -4.27 10.31
C ILE A 75 1.33 -3.76 10.28
N LEU A 76 1.13 -2.55 10.81
CA LEU A 76 -0.15 -1.85 10.71
C LEU A 76 -0.42 -1.49 9.24
N HIS A 77 -1.68 -1.60 8.83
CA HIS A 77 -2.08 -1.26 7.47
C HIS A 77 -1.64 0.16 7.09
N GLU A 78 -1.77 1.12 8.01
CA GLU A 78 -1.41 2.52 7.79
C GLU A 78 0.07 2.70 7.42
N LYS A 79 0.96 1.84 7.94
CA LYS A 79 2.39 1.87 7.60
C LYS A 79 2.64 1.36 6.18
N LEU A 80 1.98 0.28 5.80
CA LEU A 80 2.05 -0.24 4.43
C LEU A 80 1.43 0.77 3.47
N ALA A 81 0.21 1.22 3.74
CA ALA A 81 -0.51 2.20 2.95
C ALA A 81 0.31 3.49 2.78
N SER A 82 0.97 4.00 3.83
CA SER A 82 1.86 5.17 3.73
C SER A 82 3.03 4.92 2.77
N SER A 83 3.63 3.72 2.81
CA SER A 83 4.75 3.35 1.94
C SER A 83 4.31 3.20 0.48
N VAL A 84 3.21 2.49 0.24
CA VAL A 84 2.58 2.34 -1.08
C VAL A 84 2.16 3.71 -1.64
N ARG A 85 1.61 4.58 -0.78
CA ARG A 85 1.21 5.93 -1.16
C ARG A 85 2.40 6.78 -1.59
N ARG A 86 3.55 6.67 -0.91
CA ARG A 86 4.80 7.33 -1.32
C ARG A 86 5.31 6.78 -2.65
N LYS A 87 5.26 5.46 -2.83
CA LYS A 87 5.66 4.81 -4.08
C LYS A 87 4.81 5.27 -5.26
N MET A 88 3.49 5.32 -5.09
CA MET A 88 2.58 5.84 -6.11
C MET A 88 2.88 7.31 -6.44
N LEU A 89 3.14 8.17 -5.44
CA LEU A 89 3.50 9.57 -5.70
C LEU A 89 4.83 9.71 -6.47
N GLU A 90 5.83 8.88 -6.16
CA GLU A 90 7.08 8.81 -6.92
C GLU A 90 6.81 8.46 -8.39
N LEU A 91 6.00 7.43 -8.65
CA LEU A 91 5.62 6.99 -10.00
C LEU A 91 4.88 8.10 -10.76
N LEU A 92 3.89 8.73 -10.13
CA LEU A 92 3.14 9.83 -10.72
C LEU A 92 4.03 11.04 -11.04
N ARG A 93 4.99 11.36 -10.18
CA ARG A 93 5.94 12.48 -10.40
C ARG A 93 6.88 12.20 -11.55
N ARG A 94 7.38 10.98 -11.66
CA ARG A 94 8.22 10.56 -12.77
C ARG A 94 7.45 10.63 -14.09
N ASP A 95 6.25 10.05 -14.14
CA ASP A 95 5.39 10.10 -15.32
C ASP A 95 5.03 11.55 -15.71
N TYR A 96 4.68 12.38 -14.73
CA TYR A 96 4.37 13.80 -14.97
C TYR A 96 5.56 14.59 -15.56
N ALA A 97 6.79 14.28 -15.16
CA ALA A 97 7.97 14.94 -15.70
C ALA A 97 8.12 14.70 -17.22
N ASP A 98 7.76 13.51 -17.67
CA ASP A 98 7.86 13.10 -19.09
C ASP A 98 6.59 13.47 -19.90
N HIS A 99 5.43 13.58 -19.25
CA HIS A 99 4.11 13.74 -19.88
C HIS A 99 3.33 14.98 -19.43
N LYS A 100 4.04 16.02 -18.99
CA LYS A 100 3.48 17.24 -18.38
C LYS A 100 2.30 17.86 -19.12
N GLU A 101 2.44 18.11 -20.42
CA GLU A 101 1.41 18.80 -21.23
C GLU A 101 0.10 18.02 -21.27
N GLU A 102 0.21 16.70 -21.41
CA GLU A 102 -0.92 15.78 -21.49
C GLU A 102 -1.65 15.68 -20.15
N ILE A 103 -0.92 15.52 -19.05
CA ILE A 103 -1.51 15.48 -17.71
C ILE A 103 -2.13 16.83 -17.34
N ASN A 104 -1.51 17.94 -17.72
CA ASN A 104 -2.06 19.29 -17.50
C ASN A 104 -3.38 19.50 -18.26
N LYS A 105 -3.49 18.97 -19.48
CA LYS A 105 -4.73 18.97 -20.24
C LYS A 105 -5.84 18.18 -19.53
N ILE A 106 -5.53 17.01 -18.96
CA ILE A 106 -6.48 16.20 -18.18
C ILE A 106 -6.94 16.94 -16.92
N ARG A 107 -5.99 17.57 -16.21
CA ARG A 107 -6.25 18.40 -15.03
C ARG A 107 -7.05 19.66 -15.36
N GLY A 108 -7.00 20.13 -16.60
CA GLY A 108 -7.56 21.41 -17.02
C GLY A 108 -6.80 22.59 -16.41
N LYS A 109 -5.49 22.45 -16.20
CA LYS A 109 -4.63 23.44 -15.54
C LYS A 109 -3.34 23.64 -16.34
N ASN A 110 -2.83 24.86 -16.33
CA ASN A 110 -1.56 25.21 -16.97
C ASN A 110 -0.43 25.45 -15.95
N ASP A 111 -0.58 24.92 -14.73
CA ASP A 111 0.40 25.01 -13.65
C ASP A 111 1.22 23.71 -13.51
N ASP A 112 2.32 23.80 -12.76
CA ASP A 112 3.10 22.63 -12.39
C ASP A 112 2.35 21.83 -11.31
N TRP A 113 2.22 20.53 -11.54
CA TRP A 113 1.67 19.62 -10.55
C TRP A 113 2.72 19.25 -9.51
N ASP A 114 2.36 19.39 -8.23
CA ASP A 114 3.04 18.74 -7.12
C ASP A 114 2.01 18.26 -6.08
N CYS A 115 2.34 17.15 -5.42
CA CYS A 115 1.56 16.57 -4.36
C CYS A 115 2.50 15.83 -3.41
N SER A 116 2.41 16.12 -2.12
CA SER A 116 3.32 15.51 -1.14
C SER A 116 2.60 15.08 0.15
N LEU A 117 3.14 14.06 0.81
CA LEU A 117 2.65 13.63 2.12
C LEU A 117 3.26 14.52 3.20
N ARG A 118 2.41 15.15 4.00
CA ARG A 118 2.87 15.95 5.14
C ARG A 118 3.37 15.06 6.27
N PRO A 119 4.46 15.42 6.96
CA PRO A 119 4.76 14.86 8.28
C PRO A 119 3.61 15.19 9.24
N PHE A 120 3.24 14.25 10.10
CA PHE A 120 2.27 14.51 11.16
C PHE A 120 3.01 15.15 12.34
N SER A 121 3.15 16.47 12.33
CA SER A 121 3.66 17.23 13.48
C SER A 121 2.55 18.07 14.07
N SER A 122 1.88 17.53 15.10
CA SER A 122 1.13 18.33 16.06
C SER A 122 2.13 18.85 17.10
N THR A 123 2.47 20.14 17.06
CA THR A 123 2.34 21.03 18.25
C THR A 123 2.96 22.41 18.11
N ASN A 124 3.76 22.76 17.10
CA ASN A 124 4.24 24.15 16.97
C ASN A 124 4.38 24.60 15.50
N LYS A 125 3.78 25.75 15.17
CA LYS A 125 3.85 26.49 13.89
C LYS A 125 5.34 26.64 13.48
N GLU A 126 5.85 26.27 12.32
CA GLU A 126 5.30 25.97 10.98
C GLU A 126 6.13 24.85 10.30
N GLU A 127 5.47 23.92 9.61
CA GLU A 127 6.09 23.03 8.61
C GLU A 127 5.47 23.31 7.23
N ARG A 128 6.29 23.62 6.22
CA ARG A 128 5.92 23.69 4.79
C ARG A 128 6.98 22.91 4.01
N MET A 129 6.64 21.97 3.12
CA MET A 129 6.09 22.26 1.78
C MET A 129 5.21 21.11 1.22
N GLY A 130 4.36 21.44 0.23
CA GLY A 130 3.62 20.51 -0.64
C GLY A 130 2.48 19.76 0.03
N GLY A 131 1.26 20.31 0.02
CA GLY A 131 0.09 19.58 0.52
C GLY A 131 -0.37 18.45 -0.39
N LEU A 132 -1.40 17.73 0.05
CA LEU A 132 -2.17 16.85 -0.83
C LEU A 132 -2.91 17.71 -1.86
N CYS A 133 -2.72 17.45 -3.15
CA CYS A 133 -3.31 18.27 -4.22
C CYS A 133 -4.84 18.07 -4.38
N GLY A 134 -5.37 16.96 -3.87
CA GLY A 134 -6.80 16.64 -3.91
C GLY A 134 -7.35 16.23 -5.29
N GLU A 135 -6.47 15.98 -6.28
CA GLU A 135 -6.89 15.65 -7.65
C GLU A 135 -6.12 14.51 -8.32
N CYS A 136 -4.89 14.22 -7.87
CA CYS A 136 -4.11 13.12 -8.43
C CYS A 136 -4.69 11.76 -8.02
N PRO A 137 -4.38 10.67 -8.76
CA PRO A 137 -4.82 9.32 -8.42
C PRO A 137 -4.54 8.95 -6.96
N ASN A 138 -3.36 9.31 -6.46
CA ASN A 138 -2.99 9.10 -5.05
C ASN A 138 -3.96 9.72 -4.04
N CYS A 139 -4.37 10.98 -4.25
CA CYS A 139 -5.35 11.64 -3.40
C CYS A 139 -6.74 11.00 -3.54
N MET A 140 -7.12 10.61 -4.76
CA MET A 140 -8.44 10.06 -5.05
C MET A 140 -8.61 8.61 -4.58
N GLU A 141 -7.51 7.88 -4.42
CA GLU A 141 -7.49 6.49 -3.94
C GLU A 141 -7.25 6.40 -2.43
N PHE A 142 -6.22 7.07 -1.90
CA PHE A 142 -5.86 7.03 -0.47
C PHE A 142 -6.58 8.08 0.39
N GLY A 143 -7.34 8.97 -0.24
CA GLY A 143 -8.07 10.02 0.45
C GLY A 143 -7.20 11.17 0.96
N PHE A 144 -7.89 12.19 1.46
CA PHE A 144 -7.31 13.41 2.01
C PHE A 144 -8.33 14.14 2.88
N ALA A 145 -7.83 14.93 3.83
CA ALA A 145 -8.62 15.88 4.59
C ALA A 145 -8.22 17.30 4.19
N VAL A 146 -9.18 18.15 3.82
CA VAL A 146 -8.92 19.55 3.48
C VAL A 146 -9.49 20.45 4.56
N LYS A 147 -8.67 21.36 5.10
CA LYS A 147 -9.15 22.41 6.01
C LYS A 147 -9.92 23.53 5.27
N GLU A 148 -9.66 23.74 3.99
CA GLU A 148 -10.24 24.83 3.15
C GLU A 148 -10.85 24.31 1.82
N GLY A 149 -11.32 23.06 1.80
CA GLY A 149 -11.94 22.42 0.63
C GLY A 149 -13.45 22.21 0.78
N SER A 150 -14.11 21.79 -0.30
CA SER A 150 -15.56 21.51 -0.28
C SER A 150 -15.93 20.17 0.35
N PHE A 151 -14.99 19.22 0.46
CA PHE A 151 -15.20 17.90 1.07
C PHE A 151 -13.90 17.26 1.57
N ASN A 152 -14.05 16.28 2.47
CA ASN A 152 -13.01 15.32 2.83
C ASN A 152 -13.25 14.03 2.07
N LEU A 153 -12.17 13.36 1.65
CA LEU A 153 -12.26 12.08 0.96
C LEU A 153 -11.67 10.97 1.83
N LYS A 154 -12.49 9.96 2.13
CA LYS A 154 -12.03 8.73 2.78
C LYS A 154 -11.22 7.89 1.78
N SER A 155 -10.21 7.17 2.27
CA SER A 155 -9.49 6.19 1.47
C SER A 155 -10.46 5.13 0.90
N ARG A 156 -10.26 4.78 -0.36
CA ARG A 156 -10.85 3.61 -1.03
C ARG A 156 -9.95 2.38 -0.94
N ILE A 157 -8.71 2.56 -0.47
CA ILE A 157 -7.76 1.49 -0.17
C ILE A 157 -7.71 1.34 1.36
N GLU A 158 -8.17 0.20 1.83
CA GLU A 158 -8.20 -0.18 3.24
C GLU A 158 -7.44 -1.51 3.41
N GLY A 159 -7.29 -1.98 4.64
CA GLY A 159 -6.64 -3.27 4.87
C GLY A 159 -6.54 -3.61 6.33
N ASP A 160 -6.11 -4.85 6.57
CA ASP A 160 -6.02 -5.44 7.89
C ASP A 160 -4.61 -5.31 8.47
N LEU A 161 -4.44 -5.79 9.70
CA LEU A 161 -3.12 -6.07 10.25
C LEU A 161 -2.39 -7.10 9.38
N HIS A 162 -1.13 -6.84 9.07
CA HIS A 162 -0.24 -7.84 8.49
C HIS A 162 0.57 -8.48 9.62
N ILE A 163 0.35 -9.77 9.86
CA ILE A 163 0.84 -10.46 11.05
C ILE A 163 1.95 -11.43 10.64
N ALA A 164 3.06 -11.41 11.37
CA ALA A 164 4.15 -12.35 11.17
C ALA A 164 3.65 -13.81 11.32
N THR A 165 4.15 -14.71 10.49
CA THR A 165 3.84 -16.15 10.62
C THR A 165 4.60 -16.81 11.78
N GLU A 166 5.70 -16.19 12.22
CA GLU A 166 6.51 -16.66 13.34
C GLU A 166 6.43 -15.74 14.57
N PRO A 167 6.40 -16.32 15.78
CA PRO A 167 6.28 -15.56 17.02
C PRO A 167 7.55 -14.76 17.33
N GLU A 168 7.40 -13.73 18.15
CA GLU A 168 8.46 -12.79 18.57
C GLU A 168 9.77 -13.51 18.95
N GLN A 169 9.68 -14.61 19.71
CA GLN A 169 10.86 -15.34 20.18
C GLN A 169 11.72 -15.93 19.05
N LYS A 170 11.15 -16.13 17.86
CA LYS A 170 11.84 -16.62 16.66
C LYS A 170 12.15 -15.50 15.66
N SER A 171 11.25 -14.54 15.51
CA SER A 171 11.30 -13.51 14.46
C SER A 171 11.89 -12.19 14.90
N VAL A 172 12.21 -11.99 16.19
CA VAL A 172 12.83 -10.76 16.71
C VAL A 172 14.27 -10.99 17.15
N VAL A 173 15.11 -9.98 16.96
CA VAL A 173 16.48 -9.91 17.45
C VAL A 173 16.73 -8.56 18.10
N VAL A 174 17.46 -8.53 19.22
CA VAL A 174 17.88 -7.29 19.86
C VAL A 174 19.30 -6.97 19.42
N ARG A 175 19.49 -5.84 18.76
CA ARG A 175 20.81 -5.32 18.38
C ARG A 175 21.17 -4.15 19.28
N THR A 176 22.45 -4.04 19.62
CA THR A 176 22.98 -2.87 20.32
C THR A 176 23.81 -2.06 19.34
N PHE A 177 23.44 -0.81 19.11
CA PHE A 177 24.19 0.09 18.25
C PHE A 177 25.04 1.03 19.10
N ASN A 178 26.31 1.13 18.72
CA ASN A 178 27.26 2.08 19.31
C ASN A 178 27.37 3.28 18.37
N VAL A 179 27.04 4.47 18.87
CA VAL A 179 27.40 5.73 18.21
C VAL A 179 28.62 6.29 18.92
N VAL A 180 29.70 6.39 18.16
CA VAL A 180 30.98 6.90 18.63
C VAL A 180 31.06 8.37 18.23
N ASP A 181 31.41 9.24 19.16
CA ASP A 181 31.64 10.65 18.87
C ASP A 181 32.87 10.81 17.95
N GLU A 182 32.71 11.65 16.93
CA GLU A 182 33.73 11.82 15.89
C GLU A 182 35.01 12.49 16.43
N VAL A 183 34.90 13.31 17.48
CA VAL A 183 36.01 14.07 18.07
C VAL A 183 36.73 13.25 19.15
N THR A 184 35.99 12.62 20.06
CA THR A 184 36.57 11.84 21.17
C THR A 184 36.88 10.40 20.79
N LYS A 185 36.34 9.90 19.66
CA LYS A 185 36.36 8.49 19.26
C LYS A 185 35.85 7.54 20.36
N THR A 186 35.00 8.05 21.26
CA THR A 186 34.34 7.28 22.32
C THR A 186 32.84 7.55 22.34
N THR A 187 32.06 6.78 23.11
CA THR A 187 30.63 7.08 23.35
C THR A 187 30.42 8.25 24.34
N PHE A 188 31.49 8.96 24.71
CA PHE A 188 31.47 10.05 25.68
C PHE A 188 31.71 11.38 24.97
N VAL A 189 30.91 12.38 25.32
CA VAL A 189 31.13 13.78 24.91
C VAL A 189 31.26 14.58 26.20
N GLN A 190 32.38 15.29 26.37
CA GLN A 190 32.68 16.10 27.55
C GLN A 190 32.57 15.35 28.91
N GLY A 191 32.93 14.07 28.94
CA GLY A 191 32.92 13.26 30.17
C GLY A 191 31.56 12.68 30.55
N GLU A 192 30.49 13.01 29.83
CA GLU A 192 29.18 12.39 29.98
C GLU A 192 28.95 11.32 28.92
N ARG A 193 28.32 10.22 29.33
CA ARG A 193 27.92 9.15 28.42
C ARG A 193 26.77 9.67 27.58
N THR A 194 27.03 10.01 26.33
CA THR A 194 25.97 10.32 25.39
C THR A 194 25.12 9.07 25.16
N GLY A 195 23.85 9.22 24.78
CA GLY A 195 22.93 8.12 24.45
C GLY A 195 23.36 7.23 23.27
N GLY A 196 24.64 7.22 22.91
CA GLY A 196 25.27 6.43 21.85
C GLY A 196 25.38 4.94 22.16
N LEU A 197 24.62 4.41 23.11
CA LEU A 197 24.35 2.98 23.23
C LEU A 197 22.83 2.80 23.26
N PHE A 198 22.23 2.52 22.10
CA PHE A 198 20.80 2.21 22.04
C PHE A 198 20.60 0.77 21.59
N ARG A 199 19.69 0.08 22.28
CA ARG A 199 19.22 -1.24 21.91
C ARG A 199 17.99 -1.10 21.05
N LEU A 200 17.98 -1.77 19.91
CA LEU A 200 16.82 -1.88 19.04
C LEU A 200 16.36 -3.32 19.00
N SER A 201 15.08 -3.53 19.26
CA SER A 201 14.41 -4.74 18.84
C SER A 201 14.09 -4.62 17.35
N LEU A 202 14.55 -5.59 16.56
CA LEU A 202 14.40 -5.65 15.11
C LEU A 202 13.71 -6.94 14.71
N VAL A 203 12.84 -6.87 13.71
CA VAL A 203 12.36 -8.09 13.04
C VAL A 203 13.48 -8.63 12.17
N ARG A 204 13.70 -9.94 12.21
CA ARG A 204 14.74 -10.64 11.45
C ARG A 204 14.41 -10.66 9.96
N GLU A 205 15.46 -10.61 9.16
CA GLU A 205 15.41 -10.99 7.74
C GLU A 205 14.79 -12.39 7.58
N GLY A 206 14.02 -12.57 6.50
CA GLY A 206 13.26 -13.78 6.21
C GLY A 206 11.92 -13.90 6.95
N THR A 207 11.62 -13.01 7.91
CA THR A 207 10.30 -13.02 8.56
C THR A 207 9.22 -12.67 7.55
N ILE A 208 8.20 -13.53 7.44
CA ILE A 208 7.07 -13.37 6.52
C ILE A 208 5.85 -12.87 7.28
N PHE A 209 5.19 -11.86 6.74
CA PHE A 209 3.94 -11.32 7.23
C PHE A 209 2.82 -11.65 6.25
N VAL A 210 1.66 -12.05 6.74
CA VAL A 210 0.46 -12.30 5.94
C VAL A 210 -0.58 -11.24 6.23
N GLY A 211 -1.29 -10.77 5.19
CA GLY A 211 -2.35 -9.79 5.36
C GLY A 211 -3.22 -9.62 4.13
N LYS A 212 -4.07 -8.60 4.16
CA LYS A 212 -5.05 -8.28 3.11
C LYS A 212 -5.14 -6.77 2.92
N VAL A 213 -5.13 -6.34 1.66
CA VAL A 213 -5.47 -4.99 1.22
C VAL A 213 -6.80 -5.07 0.47
N VAL A 214 -7.66 -4.08 0.66
CA VAL A 214 -9.01 -4.02 0.09
C VAL A 214 -9.14 -2.75 -0.73
N MET A 215 -9.51 -2.89 -2.00
CA MET A 215 -9.75 -1.77 -2.90
C MET A 215 -11.27 -1.68 -3.18
N LYS A 216 -11.87 -0.53 -2.89
CA LYS A 216 -13.31 -0.31 -2.96
C LYS A 216 -13.66 0.67 -4.06
N ASP A 217 -14.59 0.30 -4.94
CA ASP A 217 -15.11 1.16 -6.01
C ASP A 217 -13.99 1.83 -6.84
N VAL A 218 -12.93 1.08 -7.15
CA VAL A 218 -11.82 1.53 -8.00
C VAL A 218 -12.11 1.25 -9.47
N SER A 219 -11.60 2.10 -10.37
CA SER A 219 -11.58 1.78 -11.80
C SER A 219 -10.52 0.73 -12.14
N PRO A 220 -10.53 0.17 -13.36
CA PRO A 220 -9.49 -0.76 -13.77
C PRO A 220 -8.08 -0.13 -13.79
N ALA A 221 -7.96 1.16 -14.13
CA ALA A 221 -6.67 1.84 -14.15
C ALA A 221 -6.16 2.17 -12.74
N GLU A 222 -7.05 2.62 -11.85
CA GLU A 222 -6.74 2.81 -10.43
C GLU A 222 -6.30 1.49 -9.79
N PHE A 223 -7.00 0.39 -10.07
CA PHE A 223 -6.63 -0.95 -9.62
C PHE A 223 -5.21 -1.33 -10.07
N LEU A 224 -4.89 -1.20 -11.36
CA LEU A 224 -3.55 -1.54 -11.86
C LEU A 224 -2.46 -0.63 -11.29
N LEU A 225 -2.71 0.68 -11.19
CA LEU A 225 -1.77 1.63 -10.60
C LEU A 225 -1.50 1.30 -9.12
N SER A 226 -2.54 0.97 -8.37
CA SER A 226 -2.43 0.56 -6.97
C SER A 226 -1.74 -0.80 -6.79
N LEU A 227 -2.06 -1.78 -7.64
CA LEU A 227 -1.43 -3.10 -7.61
C LEU A 227 0.06 -3.01 -7.94
N TYR A 228 0.42 -2.23 -8.96
CA TYR A 228 1.82 -1.94 -9.29
C TYR A 228 2.54 -1.19 -8.16
N SER A 229 1.89 -0.19 -7.57
CA SER A 229 2.48 0.57 -6.46
C SER A 229 2.72 -0.33 -5.25
N LEU A 230 1.81 -1.26 -4.97
CA LEU A 230 1.93 -2.26 -3.92
C LEU A 230 3.08 -3.25 -4.21
N ALA A 231 3.08 -3.86 -5.40
CA ALA A 231 4.11 -4.81 -5.85
C ALA A 231 5.52 -4.19 -5.89
N SER A 232 5.64 -2.93 -6.31
CA SER A 232 6.93 -2.22 -6.40
C SER A 232 7.37 -1.56 -5.09
N THR A 233 6.61 -1.73 -4.00
CA THR A 233 6.98 -1.20 -2.69
C THR A 233 8.08 -2.08 -2.07
N SER A 234 9.31 -1.57 -2.05
CA SER A 234 10.47 -2.29 -1.54
C SER A 234 10.96 -1.84 -0.17
N ARG A 235 10.33 -0.80 0.41
CA ARG A 235 10.72 -0.26 1.72
C ARG A 235 9.51 0.12 2.56
N ILE A 236 9.59 -0.13 3.86
CA ILE A 236 8.60 0.25 4.87
C ILE A 236 9.25 0.93 6.08
N GLY A 237 8.58 1.93 6.64
CA GLY A 237 9.02 2.65 7.85
C GLY A 237 9.65 4.02 7.58
N ALA A 238 10.10 4.69 8.65
CA ALA A 238 10.59 6.07 8.60
C ALA A 238 12.12 6.18 8.46
N VAL A 239 12.87 5.19 8.95
CA VAL A 239 14.34 5.12 8.85
C VAL A 239 14.69 4.19 7.69
N THR A 240 14.29 4.60 6.49
CA THR A 240 14.45 3.76 5.29
C THR A 240 15.91 3.66 4.85
N SER A 241 16.82 4.52 5.30
CA SER A 241 18.25 4.48 4.94
C SER A 241 18.92 3.16 5.34
N ASP A 242 18.67 2.69 6.56
CA ASP A 242 19.42 1.61 7.21
C ASP A 242 18.59 0.34 7.46
N PHE A 243 17.26 0.46 7.50
CA PHE A 243 16.33 -0.65 7.78
C PHE A 243 15.10 -0.60 6.86
N GLY A 244 14.30 -1.66 6.90
CA GLY A 244 12.95 -1.62 6.31
C GLY A 244 12.82 -2.16 4.89
N LYS A 245 13.83 -2.85 4.34
CA LYS A 245 13.75 -3.48 3.01
C LYS A 245 12.77 -4.66 3.06
N ILE A 246 11.81 -4.68 2.15
CA ILE A 246 10.80 -5.72 2.02
C ILE A 246 10.63 -6.14 0.57
N SER A 247 10.06 -7.32 0.36
CA SER A 247 9.40 -7.73 -0.88
C SER A 247 7.92 -7.96 -0.61
N VAL A 248 7.07 -7.56 -1.55
CA VAL A 248 5.62 -7.76 -1.48
C VAL A 248 5.24 -8.76 -2.55
N HIS A 249 4.54 -9.81 -2.12
CA HIS A 249 4.05 -10.89 -2.96
C HIS A 249 2.52 -10.93 -2.88
N ILE A 250 1.86 -11.30 -3.97
CA ILE A 250 0.41 -11.29 -4.10
C ILE A 250 -0.06 -12.68 -4.53
N PRO A 251 -0.28 -13.61 -3.58
CA PRO A 251 -0.70 -14.98 -3.91
C PRO A 251 -2.10 -15.05 -4.52
N ALA A 252 -3.00 -14.15 -4.13
CA ALA A 252 -4.41 -14.23 -4.55
C ALA A 252 -5.15 -12.89 -4.55
N ILE A 253 -6.14 -12.79 -5.43
CA ILE A 253 -7.10 -11.69 -5.52
C ILE A 253 -8.52 -12.25 -5.58
N ILE A 254 -9.44 -11.71 -4.76
CA ILE A 254 -10.86 -12.05 -4.79
C ILE A 254 -11.69 -10.81 -5.11
N PHE A 255 -12.46 -10.88 -6.20
CA PHE A 255 -13.47 -9.89 -6.55
C PHE A 255 -14.83 -10.30 -5.96
N SER A 256 -15.43 -9.39 -5.19
CA SER A 256 -16.64 -9.64 -4.40
C SER A 256 -17.47 -8.36 -4.21
N SER A 257 -18.70 -8.51 -3.71
CA SER A 257 -19.54 -7.40 -3.28
C SER A 257 -19.28 -6.94 -1.83
N PHE A 258 -18.41 -7.65 -1.11
CA PHE A 258 -18.04 -7.38 0.27
C PHE A 258 -16.65 -7.94 0.56
N GLU A 259 -16.09 -7.57 1.71
CA GLU A 259 -14.77 -8.07 2.14
C GLU A 259 -14.81 -9.56 2.48
N VAL A 260 -13.83 -10.31 1.99
CA VAL A 260 -13.73 -11.76 2.19
C VAL A 260 -12.48 -12.07 3.00
N SER A 261 -12.67 -12.78 4.12
CA SER A 261 -11.61 -13.17 5.05
C SER A 261 -10.80 -11.98 5.61
N SER A 262 -9.71 -12.28 6.32
CA SER A 262 -8.87 -11.29 6.99
C SER A 262 -7.41 -11.73 7.09
N GLY A 263 -6.52 -10.77 7.34
CA GLY A 263 -5.11 -11.06 7.66
C GLY A 263 -4.94 -11.98 8.88
N TYR A 264 -5.84 -11.89 9.86
CA TYR A 264 -5.88 -12.78 11.01
C TYR A 264 -6.22 -14.23 10.62
N ASP A 265 -7.19 -14.43 9.72
CA ASP A 265 -7.51 -15.78 9.24
C ASP A 265 -6.31 -16.42 8.56
N LEU A 266 -5.59 -15.66 7.71
CA LEU A 266 -4.39 -16.15 7.04
C LEU A 266 -3.31 -16.52 8.04
N HIS A 267 -3.06 -15.66 9.03
CA HIS A 267 -2.08 -15.91 10.08
C HIS A 267 -2.39 -17.21 10.83
N ARG A 268 -3.65 -17.41 11.24
CA ARG A 268 -4.06 -18.64 11.94
C ARG A 268 -3.81 -19.90 11.11
N ARG A 269 -3.95 -19.84 9.79
CA ARG A 269 -3.63 -20.98 8.91
C ARG A 269 -2.14 -21.27 8.88
N ALA A 270 -1.32 -20.23 8.68
CA ALA A 270 0.13 -20.38 8.67
C ALA A 270 0.67 -20.87 10.03
N GLU A 271 0.14 -20.33 11.13
CA GLU A 271 0.54 -20.69 12.50
C GLU A 271 0.24 -22.17 12.82
N ILE A 272 -0.97 -22.65 12.51
CA ILE A 272 -1.39 -24.04 12.81
C ILE A 272 -0.48 -25.06 12.12
N GLU A 273 0.01 -24.73 10.93
CA GLU A 273 0.88 -25.59 10.13
C GLU A 273 2.36 -25.33 10.35
N GLY A 274 2.71 -24.33 11.17
CA GLY A 274 4.11 -23.98 11.47
C GLY A 274 4.89 -23.52 10.25
N LEU A 275 4.24 -22.89 9.28
CA LEU A 275 4.84 -22.50 8.00
C LEU A 275 5.76 -21.28 8.17
N ASN A 276 6.98 -21.39 7.64
CA ASN A 276 7.99 -20.32 7.65
C ASN A 276 8.65 -20.12 6.27
N ASN A 277 8.14 -20.77 5.24
CA ASN A 277 8.59 -20.65 3.86
C ASN A 277 7.52 -19.93 3.02
N LEU A 278 7.95 -18.97 2.18
CA LEU A 278 7.05 -18.12 1.38
C LEU A 278 6.17 -18.94 0.44
N ASP A 279 6.73 -19.88 -0.30
CA ASP A 279 6.00 -20.68 -1.29
C ASP A 279 4.95 -21.56 -0.62
N GLU A 280 5.30 -22.17 0.51
CA GLU A 280 4.36 -22.98 1.30
C GLU A 280 3.23 -22.13 1.87
N ILE A 281 3.55 -20.94 2.38
CA ILE A 281 2.55 -19.97 2.88
C ILE A 281 1.61 -19.55 1.74
N ASN A 282 2.15 -19.18 0.57
CA ASN A 282 1.35 -18.76 -0.59
C ASN A 282 0.45 -19.92 -1.08
N LYS A 283 0.99 -21.13 -1.19
CA LYS A 283 0.20 -22.34 -1.53
C LYS A 283 -0.91 -22.60 -0.52
N ARG A 284 -0.65 -22.37 0.77
CA ARG A 284 -1.64 -22.54 1.82
C ARG A 284 -2.73 -21.48 1.76
N ILE A 285 -2.37 -20.22 1.51
CA ILE A 285 -3.32 -19.12 1.27
C ILE A 285 -4.23 -19.48 0.10
N ASN A 286 -3.66 -19.88 -1.05
CA ASN A 286 -4.42 -20.26 -2.24
C ASN A 286 -5.40 -21.41 -1.95
N SER A 287 -4.91 -22.46 -1.28
CA SER A 287 -5.73 -23.62 -0.89
C SER A 287 -6.89 -23.23 0.05
N TYR A 288 -6.63 -22.32 0.99
CA TYR A 288 -7.64 -21.81 1.90
C TYR A 288 -8.69 -20.97 1.18
N LEU A 289 -8.27 -20.15 0.22
CA LEU A 289 -9.15 -19.24 -0.52
C LEU A 289 -10.00 -19.95 -1.58
N ASP A 290 -9.60 -21.14 -2.03
CA ASP A 290 -10.35 -21.96 -3.00
C ASP A 290 -11.81 -22.21 -2.56
N ARG A 291 -12.08 -22.25 -1.26
CA ARG A 291 -13.44 -22.38 -0.71
C ARG A 291 -14.39 -21.23 -1.08
N PHE A 292 -13.84 -20.07 -1.46
CA PHE A 292 -14.61 -18.88 -1.83
C PHE A 292 -14.93 -18.82 -3.34
N LYS A 293 -14.29 -19.63 -4.19
CA LYS A 293 -14.48 -19.59 -5.65
C LYS A 293 -15.92 -19.83 -6.12
N LYS A 294 -16.75 -20.46 -5.30
CA LYS A 294 -18.15 -20.78 -5.65
C LYS A 294 -19.00 -19.51 -5.75
N ASN A 295 -18.71 -18.50 -4.94
CA ASN A 295 -19.55 -17.30 -4.81
C ASN A 295 -18.83 -16.02 -5.28
N HIS A 296 -17.55 -16.12 -5.62
CA HIS A 296 -16.67 -15.00 -5.91
C HIS A 296 -15.74 -15.32 -7.07
N VAL A 297 -15.20 -14.30 -7.72
CA VAL A 297 -14.15 -14.48 -8.72
C VAL A 297 -12.81 -14.49 -8.00
N LEU A 298 -12.18 -15.66 -7.95
CA LEU A 298 -10.88 -15.89 -7.33
C LEU A 298 -9.81 -16.03 -8.42
N VAL A 299 -8.74 -15.27 -8.29
CA VAL A 299 -7.50 -15.39 -9.06
C VAL A 299 -6.39 -15.79 -8.10
N THR A 300 -5.62 -16.82 -8.44
CA THR A 300 -4.48 -17.31 -7.64
C THR A 300 -3.27 -17.48 -8.52
N SER A 301 -2.10 -17.12 -8.02
CA SER A 301 -0.79 -17.40 -8.61
C SER A 301 0.21 -17.76 -7.51
N GLU A 302 1.42 -18.17 -7.87
CA GLU A 302 2.54 -18.20 -6.92
C GLU A 302 2.88 -16.78 -6.47
N ASP A 303 2.94 -15.85 -7.42
CA ASP A 303 3.03 -14.41 -7.17
C ASP A 303 2.45 -13.58 -8.33
N ILE A 304 1.30 -12.93 -8.10
CA ILE A 304 0.70 -11.99 -9.07
C ILE A 304 1.54 -10.71 -9.16
N ALA A 305 2.34 -10.37 -8.14
CA ALA A 305 3.15 -9.17 -8.14
C ALA A 305 4.19 -9.15 -9.26
N GLU A 306 4.79 -10.31 -9.57
CA GLU A 306 5.77 -10.44 -10.66
C GLU A 306 5.13 -10.13 -12.02
N GLU A 307 4.00 -10.75 -12.34
CA GLU A 307 3.25 -10.50 -13.58
C GLU A 307 2.79 -9.03 -13.69
N VAL A 308 2.40 -8.41 -12.57
CA VAL A 308 2.05 -6.98 -12.53
C VAL A 308 3.25 -6.12 -12.90
N LEU A 309 4.43 -6.41 -12.36
CA LEU A 309 5.64 -5.65 -12.65
C LEU A 309 6.08 -5.87 -14.10
N ASP A 310 6.06 -7.11 -14.59
CA ASP A 310 6.48 -7.45 -15.95
C ASP A 310 5.57 -6.84 -17.02
N GLU A 311 4.26 -6.92 -16.85
CA GLU A 311 3.30 -6.44 -17.84
C GLU A 311 3.07 -4.94 -17.85
N LEU A 312 3.33 -4.27 -16.72
CA LEU A 312 3.11 -2.84 -16.60
C LEU A 312 4.40 -2.03 -16.70
N THR A 313 5.58 -2.64 -16.58
CA THR A 313 6.84 -1.91 -16.70
C THR A 313 7.21 -1.68 -18.17
N VAL A 314 7.37 -0.41 -18.53
CA VAL A 314 7.88 0.02 -19.83
C VAL A 314 9.07 0.95 -19.57
N ASN A 315 10.25 0.62 -20.08
CA ASN A 315 11.48 1.40 -19.88
C ASN A 315 11.82 1.67 -18.39
N GLY A 316 11.57 0.69 -17.52
CA GLY A 316 11.90 0.78 -16.09
C GLY A 316 10.99 1.72 -15.29
N THR A 317 9.80 2.04 -15.80
CA THR A 317 8.73 2.72 -15.07
C THR A 317 7.37 2.11 -15.44
N ILE A 318 6.32 2.43 -14.69
CA ILE A 318 4.97 2.00 -15.05
C ILE A 318 4.54 2.62 -16.39
N SER A 319 3.80 1.86 -17.19
CA SER A 319 3.22 2.28 -18.45
C SER A 319 2.39 3.56 -18.33
N HIS A 320 2.74 4.55 -19.14
CA HIS A 320 2.02 5.84 -19.19
C HIS A 320 0.51 5.67 -19.41
N ASP A 321 0.07 4.77 -20.29
CA ASP A 321 -1.37 4.54 -20.55
C ASP A 321 -2.18 4.24 -19.27
N VAL A 322 -1.59 3.51 -18.31
CA VAL A 322 -2.25 3.20 -17.03
C VAL A 322 -2.33 4.45 -16.17
N VAL A 323 -1.23 5.20 -16.08
CA VAL A 323 -1.14 6.42 -15.28
C VAL A 323 -2.09 7.50 -15.81
N LYS A 324 -2.10 7.69 -17.13
CA LYS A 324 -2.99 8.61 -17.84
C LYS A 324 -4.46 8.29 -17.59
N GLU A 325 -4.87 7.04 -17.73
CA GLU A 325 -6.25 6.65 -17.48
C GLU A 325 -6.62 6.81 -16.00
N ALA A 326 -5.72 6.49 -15.08
CA ALA A 326 -5.92 6.73 -13.65
C ALA A 326 -6.09 8.24 -13.34
N TRP A 327 -5.35 9.12 -14.03
CA TRP A 327 -5.53 10.58 -13.93
C TRP A 327 -6.91 11.03 -14.40
N ILE A 328 -7.37 10.52 -15.55
CA ILE A 328 -8.72 10.80 -16.08
C ILE A 328 -9.78 10.36 -15.07
N ASN A 329 -9.66 9.13 -14.57
CA ASN A 329 -10.59 8.55 -13.61
C ASN A 329 -10.61 9.33 -12.29
N GLY A 330 -9.45 9.70 -11.75
CA GLY A 330 -9.34 10.50 -10.53
C GLY A 330 -9.97 11.90 -10.67
N VAL A 331 -9.70 12.60 -11.77
CA VAL A 331 -10.31 13.92 -12.05
C VAL A 331 -11.83 13.80 -12.22
N ASN A 332 -12.30 12.78 -12.95
CA ASN A 332 -13.73 12.54 -13.14
C ASN A 332 -14.44 12.20 -11.83
N PHE A 333 -13.82 11.36 -10.99
CA PHE A 333 -14.36 11.01 -9.69
C PHE A 333 -14.41 12.22 -8.76
N ARG A 334 -13.38 13.08 -8.76
CA ARG A 334 -13.42 14.36 -8.03
C ARG A 334 -14.60 15.22 -8.48
N LYS A 335 -14.78 15.41 -9.79
CA LYS A 335 -15.90 16.19 -10.35
C LYS A 335 -17.25 15.58 -9.97
N ALA A 336 -17.37 14.26 -9.97
CA ALA A 336 -18.59 13.56 -9.55
C ALA A 336 -18.95 13.87 -8.09
N ILE A 337 -17.96 13.87 -7.17
CA ILE A 337 -18.16 14.24 -5.77
C ILE A 337 -18.56 15.72 -5.65
N GLU A 338 -17.89 16.61 -6.37
CA GLU A 338 -18.21 18.05 -6.36
C GLU A 338 -19.65 18.31 -6.83
N LEU A 339 -20.11 17.63 -7.88
CA LEU A 339 -21.50 17.69 -8.34
C LEU A 339 -22.47 17.17 -7.27
N PHE A 340 -22.15 16.03 -6.64
CA PHE A 340 -22.97 15.43 -5.60
C PHE A 340 -23.12 16.34 -4.36
N VAL A 341 -22.05 17.03 -3.97
CA VAL A 341 -22.05 17.94 -2.81
C VAL A 341 -22.83 19.23 -3.11
N ARG A 342 -22.72 19.78 -4.33
CA ARG A 342 -23.40 21.03 -4.70
C ARG A 342 -24.93 20.93 -4.64
N GLU A 343 -25.50 19.78 -4.99
CA GLU A 343 -26.96 19.59 -4.93
C GLU A 343 -27.53 19.44 -3.51
N LYS A 344 -26.69 19.11 -2.54
CA LYS A 344 -27.11 19.00 -1.13
C LYS A 344 -27.08 20.32 -0.37
N LYS A 345 -26.50 21.36 -0.98
CA LYS A 345 -26.50 22.74 -0.47
C LYS A 345 -27.59 23.53 -1.17
#